data_AF-A0A1A8JUC8-F1
#
_entry.id   AF-A0A1A8JUC8-F1
#
_cell.length_a   1.000
_cell.length_b   1.000
_cell.length_c   1.000
_cell.angle_alpha   90.00
_cell.angle_beta   90.00
_cell.angle_gamma   90.00
#
_symmetry.space_group_name_H-M   'P 1'
#
loop_
_entity.id
_entity.type
_entity.pdbx_description
1 polymer ?
#
loop_
_entity_poly.entity_id
_entity_poly.type
_entity_poly.pdbx_seq_one_letter_code
_entity_poly.pdbx_strand_id
1 'polypeptide(L)'
;EESLSYLMPCLAQRFGEKETLEPSEELRLLAVELLTLTVEVCGKHLAPYLNEMINILQRTIVDPFPDVKRESCKCVVSLAKCVPEHFHMQAESLVKPLMQTITHQHSRVRVSVVEATGAVIQHGSGKNVDDVLSHLAQRLFDDSPQVRKAVAAVVGGWLLNMRDRYSYFHKLIPLLLSSTTDEIPEIRLLAADLWKQVGAQWEQENEDDIKDKMDFLLTPPLHYPPGVERPGLGCRELVVRNLGRLVPAISHDVTDWLVPTRGRTS
;
A
#
# COMPACT_ATOMS: atom_id res chain seq x y z
N GLU A 1 16.10 19.89 17.00
CA GLU A 1 16.37 20.43 15.64
C GLU A 1 17.84 20.84 15.46
N GLU A 2 18.40 21.68 16.33
CA GLU A 2 19.79 22.15 16.20
C GLU A 2 20.84 21.02 16.13
N SER A 3 20.58 19.88 16.77
CA SER A 3 21.48 18.72 16.75
C SER A 3 21.42 17.86 15.48
N LEU A 4 20.46 18.11 14.56
CA LEU A 4 20.28 17.26 13.36
C LEU A 4 21.51 17.25 12.46
N SER A 5 22.21 18.39 12.36
CA SER A 5 23.42 18.55 11.56
C SER A 5 24.59 17.70 12.04
N TYR A 6 24.56 17.27 13.31
CA TYR A 6 25.55 16.36 13.89
C TYR A 6 25.04 14.92 13.89
N LEU A 7 23.77 14.72 14.26
CA LEU A 7 23.18 13.40 14.41
C LEU A 7 23.07 12.65 13.06
N MET A 8 22.55 13.31 12.03
CA MET A 8 22.24 12.66 10.76
C MET A 8 23.50 12.16 10.03
N PRO A 9 24.60 12.95 9.91
CA PRO A 9 25.83 12.44 9.34
C PRO A 9 26.42 11.25 10.11
N CYS A 10 26.39 11.28 11.45
CA CYS A 10 26.89 10.18 12.27
C CYS A 10 26.10 8.88 12.06
N LEU A 11 24.76 8.97 12.01
CA LEU A 11 23.91 7.82 11.72
C LEU A 11 24.14 7.31 10.28
N ALA A 12 24.27 8.20 9.31
CA ALA A 12 24.49 7.84 7.91
C ALA A 12 25.82 7.10 7.73
N GLN A 13 26.89 7.59 8.37
CA GLN A 13 28.21 6.96 8.32
C GLN A 13 28.19 5.55 8.92
N ARG A 14 27.49 5.37 10.06
CA ARG A 14 27.49 4.08 10.77
C ARG A 14 26.52 3.06 10.20
N PHE A 15 25.39 3.49 9.64
CA PHE A 15 24.29 2.61 9.23
C PHE A 15 23.86 2.73 7.76
N GLY A 16 24.35 3.72 7.02
CA GLY A 16 24.05 3.93 5.59
C GLY A 16 25.18 3.53 4.64
N GLU A 17 26.43 3.53 5.10
CA GLU A 17 27.60 3.16 4.29
C GLU A 17 27.74 1.63 4.11
N LYS A 18 28.38 1.19 3.01
CA LYS A 18 28.55 -0.23 2.70
C LYS A 18 29.58 -0.94 3.58
N GLU A 19 30.59 -0.22 4.03
CA GLU A 19 31.78 -0.79 4.66
C GLU A 19 31.66 -0.89 6.18
N THR A 20 30.80 -0.04 6.78
CA THR A 20 30.58 -0.01 8.22
C THR A 20 29.43 -0.95 8.59
N LEU A 21 29.74 -2.06 9.26
CA LEU A 21 28.76 -3.01 9.76
C LEU A 21 28.75 -2.97 11.29
N GLU A 22 27.67 -2.45 11.87
CA GLU A 22 27.42 -2.60 13.31
C GLU A 22 27.01 -4.05 13.62
N PRO A 23 27.85 -4.85 14.30
CA PRO A 23 27.57 -6.27 14.51
C PRO A 23 26.39 -6.53 15.45
N SER A 24 26.17 -5.65 16.44
CA SER A 24 25.10 -5.86 17.42
C SER A 24 23.73 -5.53 16.82
N GLU A 25 22.86 -6.55 16.74
CA GLU A 25 21.50 -6.37 16.26
C GLU A 25 20.66 -5.43 17.15
N GLU A 26 20.92 -5.42 18.46
CA GLU A 26 20.28 -4.50 19.41
C GLU A 26 20.70 -3.05 19.13
N LEU A 27 21.99 -2.80 18.84
CA LEU A 27 22.46 -1.46 18.50
C LEU A 27 21.90 -0.99 17.15
N ARG A 28 21.77 -1.88 16.16
CA ARG A 28 21.09 -1.56 14.90
C ARG A 28 19.62 -1.23 15.13
N LEU A 29 18.92 -1.99 15.98
CA LEU A 29 17.52 -1.71 16.32
C LEU A 29 17.38 -0.35 17.00
N LEU A 30 18.14 -0.09 18.07
CA LEU A 30 18.12 1.18 18.79
C LEU A 30 18.42 2.38 17.88
N ALA A 31 19.30 2.21 16.89
CA ALA A 31 19.59 3.26 15.91
C ALA A 31 18.39 3.57 15.01
N VAL A 32 17.65 2.55 14.55
CA VAL A 32 16.45 2.75 13.73
C VAL A 32 15.27 3.27 14.56
N GLU A 33 15.15 2.87 15.83
CA GLU A 33 14.18 3.44 16.77
C GLU A 33 14.48 4.93 17.02
N LEU A 34 15.75 5.29 17.21
CA LEU A 34 16.18 6.68 17.31
C LEU A 34 15.88 7.46 16.03
N LEU A 35 16.12 6.86 14.86
CA LEU A 35 15.81 7.47 13.57
C LEU A 35 14.30 7.72 13.44
N THR A 36 13.47 6.75 13.82
CA THR A 36 12.01 6.86 13.79
C THR A 36 11.52 7.97 14.72
N LEU A 37 12.03 8.02 15.96
CA LEU A 37 11.71 9.08 16.91
C LEU A 37 12.14 10.46 16.38
N THR A 38 13.31 10.52 15.74
CA THR A 38 13.79 11.76 15.11
C THR A 38 12.82 12.25 14.03
N VAL A 39 12.28 11.33 13.21
CA VAL A 39 11.25 11.62 12.21
C VAL A 39 9.98 12.17 12.86
N GLU A 40 9.47 11.49 13.88
CA GLU A 40 8.24 11.88 14.58
C GLU A 40 8.37 13.26 15.28
N VAL A 41 9.54 13.57 15.84
CA VAL A 41 9.78 14.82 16.58
C VAL A 41 10.14 15.98 15.65
N CYS A 42 10.99 15.77 14.64
CA CYS A 42 11.51 16.86 13.80
C CYS A 42 10.69 17.07 12.52
N GLY A 43 9.91 16.08 12.08
CA GLY A 43 9.02 16.18 10.94
C GLY A 43 9.68 16.79 9.70
N LYS A 44 9.09 17.87 9.18
CA LYS A 44 9.55 18.57 7.97
C LYS A 44 10.99 19.08 8.02
N HIS A 45 11.55 19.31 9.22
CA HIS A 45 12.92 19.79 9.39
C HIS A 45 13.98 18.76 8.94
N LEU A 46 13.56 17.53 8.67
CA LEU A 46 14.43 16.47 8.14
C LEU A 46 14.56 16.46 6.61
N ALA A 47 13.82 17.31 5.89
CA ALA A 47 13.94 17.39 4.42
C ALA A 47 15.39 17.54 3.92
N PRO A 48 16.28 18.34 4.56
CA PRO A 48 17.69 18.44 4.15
C PRO A 48 18.49 17.14 4.28
N TYR A 49 18.04 16.20 5.11
CA TYR A 49 18.73 14.94 5.41
C TYR A 49 18.06 13.73 4.77
N LEU A 50 17.19 13.95 3.76
CA LEU A 50 16.42 12.89 3.12
C LEU A 50 17.32 11.79 2.54
N ASN A 51 18.44 12.17 1.93
CA ASN A 51 19.36 11.21 1.32
C ASN A 51 19.98 10.28 2.36
N GLU A 52 20.43 10.83 3.49
CA GLU A 52 20.99 10.10 4.62
C GLU A 52 19.96 9.13 5.20
N MET A 53 18.74 9.59 5.44
CA MET A 53 17.65 8.74 5.96
C MET A 53 17.34 7.59 5.00
N ILE A 54 17.21 7.87 3.71
CA ILE A 54 16.89 6.85 2.71
C ILE A 54 18.04 5.84 2.59
N ASN A 55 19.30 6.28 2.60
CA ASN A 55 20.46 5.39 2.54
C ASN A 55 20.49 4.40 3.72
N ILE A 56 20.20 4.89 4.95
CA ILE A 56 20.08 4.03 6.14
C ILE A 56 18.92 3.03 5.93
N LEU A 57 17.74 3.51 5.55
CA LEU A 57 16.54 2.68 5.42
C LEU A 57 16.69 1.60 4.33
N GLN A 58 17.35 1.91 3.21
CA GLN A 58 17.64 0.91 2.17
C GLN A 58 18.44 -0.28 2.70
N ARG A 59 19.30 -0.07 3.71
CA ARG A 59 20.10 -1.12 4.36
C ARG A 59 19.29 -1.86 5.41
N THR A 60 18.60 -1.12 6.26
CA THR A 60 17.95 -1.70 7.44
C THR A 60 16.62 -2.41 7.12
N ILE A 61 15.95 -2.07 6.01
CA ILE A 61 14.79 -2.85 5.51
C ILE A 61 15.18 -4.31 5.19
N VAL A 62 16.41 -4.53 4.69
CA VAL A 62 16.92 -5.86 4.36
C VAL A 62 17.78 -6.47 5.47
N ASP A 63 17.81 -5.88 6.67
CA ASP A 63 18.60 -6.35 7.82
C ASP A 63 18.30 -7.81 8.19
N PRO A 64 19.28 -8.63 8.59
CA PRO A 64 19.02 -10.00 9.04
C PRO A 64 18.08 -10.09 10.25
N PHE A 65 18.05 -9.08 11.13
CA PHE A 65 17.25 -9.09 12.35
C PHE A 65 15.81 -8.60 12.08
N PRO A 66 14.77 -9.44 12.34
CA PRO A 66 13.38 -9.11 11.97
C PRO A 66 12.83 -7.82 12.57
N ASP A 67 13.23 -7.46 13.79
CA ASP A 67 12.72 -6.24 14.43
C ASP A 67 13.32 -4.97 13.83
N VAL A 68 14.58 -5.00 13.36
CA VAL A 68 15.15 -3.90 12.57
C VAL A 68 14.36 -3.69 11.28
N LYS A 69 14.00 -4.77 10.58
CA LYS A 69 13.17 -4.67 9.36
C LYS A 69 11.83 -3.98 9.63
N ARG A 70 11.18 -4.34 10.75
CA ARG A 70 9.88 -3.81 11.15
C ARG A 70 9.96 -2.34 11.52
N GLU A 71 10.92 -1.97 12.35
CA GLU A 71 11.11 -0.55 12.73
C GLU A 71 11.51 0.29 11.52
N SER A 72 12.31 -0.26 10.60
CA SER A 72 12.66 0.42 9.35
C SER A 72 11.42 0.71 8.49
N CYS A 73 10.52 -0.25 8.37
CA CYS A 73 9.26 -0.06 7.65
C CYS A 73 8.38 1.01 8.32
N LYS A 74 8.28 1.00 9.66
CA LYS A 74 7.58 2.05 10.42
C LYS A 74 8.21 3.42 10.20
N CYS A 75 9.54 3.50 10.20
CA CYS A 75 10.28 4.72 9.91
C CYS A 75 9.99 5.24 8.50
N VAL A 76 9.95 4.38 7.49
CA VAL A 76 9.58 4.73 6.10
C VAL A 76 8.17 5.35 6.06
N VAL A 77 7.19 4.72 6.70
CA VAL A 77 5.81 5.24 6.72
C VAL A 77 5.75 6.61 7.38
N SER A 78 6.43 6.78 8.51
CA SER A 78 6.48 8.05 9.23
C SER A 78 7.17 9.14 8.40
N LEU A 79 8.30 8.80 7.78
CA LEU A 79 9.06 9.72 6.95
C LEU A 79 8.25 10.21 5.75
N ALA A 80 7.60 9.30 5.04
CA ALA A 80 6.75 9.63 3.90
C ALA A 80 5.62 10.62 4.26
N LYS A 81 5.03 10.47 5.46
CA LYS A 81 3.97 11.36 5.98
C LYS A 81 4.49 12.70 6.48
N CYS A 82 5.70 12.74 7.03
CA CYS A 82 6.29 13.94 7.61
C CYS A 82 6.95 14.88 6.59
N VAL A 83 7.47 14.35 5.47
CA VAL A 83 8.11 15.13 4.40
C VAL A 83 7.52 14.84 3.01
N PRO A 84 6.19 14.88 2.82
CA PRO A 84 5.54 14.44 1.57
C PRO A 84 5.98 15.25 0.35
N GLU A 85 6.35 16.53 0.53
CA GLU A 85 6.82 17.41 -0.54
C GLU A 85 8.17 16.99 -1.12
N HIS A 86 9.02 16.32 -0.34
CA HIS A 86 10.39 15.96 -0.74
C HIS A 86 10.57 14.45 -0.92
N PHE A 87 9.79 13.63 -0.21
CA PHE A 87 9.93 12.17 -0.19
C PHE A 87 9.92 11.53 -1.59
N HIS A 88 9.09 12.05 -2.50
CA HIS A 88 8.99 11.58 -3.88
C HIS A 88 10.32 11.61 -4.66
N MET A 89 11.28 12.44 -4.26
CA MET A 89 12.60 12.55 -4.90
C MET A 89 13.44 11.28 -4.73
N GLN A 90 13.19 10.49 -3.68
CA GLN A 90 13.99 9.31 -3.33
C GLN A 90 13.15 8.06 -3.07
N ALA A 91 11.82 8.16 -3.01
CA ALA A 91 10.90 7.06 -2.68
C ALA A 91 11.14 5.78 -3.49
N GLU A 92 11.39 5.91 -4.80
CA GLU A 92 11.60 4.78 -5.73
C GLU A 92 12.75 3.85 -5.29
N SER A 93 13.79 4.42 -4.67
CA SER A 93 14.96 3.67 -4.21
C SER A 93 14.65 2.66 -3.09
N LEU A 94 13.50 2.80 -2.42
CA LEU A 94 13.03 1.89 -1.36
C LEU A 94 12.22 0.71 -1.91
N VAL A 95 11.75 0.75 -3.16
CA VAL A 95 10.90 -0.32 -3.73
C VAL A 95 11.63 -1.65 -3.74
N LYS A 96 12.87 -1.69 -4.24
CA LYS A 96 13.68 -2.92 -4.32
C LYS A 96 13.89 -3.59 -2.94
N PRO A 97 14.40 -2.91 -1.89
CA PRO A 97 14.59 -3.55 -0.59
C PRO A 97 13.26 -4.00 0.05
N LEU A 98 12.16 -3.27 -0.16
CA LEU A 98 10.83 -3.69 0.30
C LEU A 98 10.38 -4.99 -0.40
N MET A 99 10.50 -5.07 -1.73
CA MET A 99 10.11 -6.26 -2.48
C MET A 99 10.99 -7.48 -2.15
N GLN A 100 12.25 -7.28 -1.79
CA GLN A 100 13.12 -8.36 -1.26
C GLN A 100 12.64 -8.90 0.10
N THR A 101 11.91 -8.09 0.87
CA THR A 101 11.51 -8.42 2.25
C THR A 101 10.05 -8.87 2.35
N ILE A 102 9.24 -8.66 1.32
CA ILE A 102 7.78 -8.92 1.34
C ILE A 102 7.41 -10.40 1.49
N THR A 103 8.33 -11.32 1.22
CA THR A 103 8.18 -12.79 1.36
C THR A 103 8.79 -13.33 2.67
N HIS A 104 9.17 -12.46 3.61
CA HIS A 104 9.79 -12.87 4.87
C HIS A 104 8.95 -13.88 5.66
N GLN A 105 9.61 -14.83 6.34
CA GLN A 105 8.94 -15.91 7.08
C GLN A 105 7.94 -15.43 8.14
N HIS A 106 8.26 -14.35 8.87
CA HIS A 106 7.40 -13.79 9.90
C HIS A 106 6.34 -12.84 9.32
N SER A 107 5.06 -13.12 9.58
CA SER A 107 3.94 -12.32 9.08
C SER A 107 3.98 -10.86 9.54
N ARG A 108 4.42 -10.58 10.77
CA ARG A 108 4.57 -9.20 11.29
C ARG A 108 5.53 -8.35 10.45
N VAL A 109 6.59 -8.97 9.90
CA VAL A 109 7.50 -8.29 8.97
C VAL A 109 6.78 -8.02 7.65
N ARG A 110 6.08 -9.02 7.10
CA ARG A 110 5.31 -8.86 5.85
C ARG A 110 4.25 -7.77 5.94
N VAL A 111 3.52 -7.68 7.06
CA VAL A 111 2.58 -6.58 7.34
C VAL A 111 3.30 -5.22 7.25
N SER A 112 4.41 -5.08 7.96
CA SER A 112 5.17 -3.82 8.00
C SER A 112 5.68 -3.43 6.60
N VAL A 113 6.14 -4.40 5.80
CA VAL A 113 6.58 -4.19 4.42
C VAL A 113 5.43 -3.77 3.51
N VAL A 114 4.24 -4.39 3.65
CA VAL A 114 3.05 -4.01 2.87
C VAL A 114 2.65 -2.56 3.18
N GLU A 115 2.61 -2.18 4.45
CA GLU A 115 2.28 -0.80 4.87
C GLU A 115 3.33 0.22 4.38
N ALA A 116 4.61 -0.10 4.50
CA ALA A 116 5.69 0.74 3.99
C ALA A 116 5.65 0.87 2.45
N THR A 117 5.34 -0.21 1.74
CA THR A 117 5.11 -0.18 0.29
C THR A 117 3.95 0.76 -0.05
N GLY A 118 2.86 0.68 0.72
CA GLY A 118 1.71 1.58 0.62
C GLY A 118 2.11 3.05 0.68
N ALA A 119 2.85 3.42 1.72
CA ALA A 119 3.36 4.78 1.91
C ALA A 119 4.33 5.21 0.80
N VAL A 120 5.25 4.33 0.38
CA VAL A 120 6.24 4.62 -0.67
C VAL A 120 5.58 4.99 -1.98
N ILE A 121 4.57 4.23 -2.40
CA ILE A 121 3.85 4.51 -3.64
C ILE A 121 2.97 5.74 -3.51
N GLN A 122 2.25 5.88 -2.38
CA GLN A 122 1.31 7.00 -2.18
C GLN A 122 1.99 8.37 -2.13
N HIS A 123 3.17 8.44 -1.53
CA HIS A 123 3.97 9.68 -1.42
C HIS A 123 5.12 9.74 -2.43
N GLY A 124 5.23 8.74 -3.31
CA GLY A 124 6.21 8.67 -4.38
C GLY A 124 5.74 9.37 -5.65
N SER A 125 6.43 9.09 -6.76
CA SER A 125 6.06 9.59 -8.09
C SER A 125 4.89 8.83 -8.73
N GLY A 126 4.42 7.73 -8.11
CA GLY A 126 3.40 6.83 -8.66
C GLY A 126 3.90 5.88 -9.78
N LYS A 127 5.12 6.07 -10.29
CA LYS A 127 5.64 5.30 -11.44
C LYS A 127 5.88 3.83 -11.15
N ASN A 128 6.15 3.49 -9.90
CA ASN A 128 6.51 2.11 -9.48
C ASN A 128 5.30 1.28 -9.01
N VAL A 129 4.06 1.72 -9.27
CA VAL A 129 2.87 0.91 -8.95
C VAL A 129 2.97 -0.48 -9.59
N ASP A 130 3.37 -0.54 -10.86
CA ASP A 130 3.51 -1.81 -11.59
C ASP A 130 4.57 -2.75 -11.03
N ASP A 131 5.62 -2.20 -10.40
CA ASP A 131 6.70 -3.00 -9.80
C ASP A 131 6.24 -3.75 -8.54
N VAL A 132 5.19 -3.25 -7.86
CA VAL A 132 4.74 -3.79 -6.57
C VAL A 132 3.42 -4.57 -6.67
N LEU A 133 2.63 -4.36 -7.72
CA LEU A 133 1.29 -4.95 -7.85
C LEU A 133 1.28 -6.47 -7.79
N SER A 134 2.18 -7.15 -8.51
CA SER A 134 2.24 -8.62 -8.51
C SER A 134 2.58 -9.18 -7.13
N HIS A 135 3.44 -8.50 -6.38
CA HIS A 135 3.80 -8.88 -5.02
C HIS A 135 2.62 -8.70 -4.06
N LEU A 136 1.87 -7.60 -4.18
CA LEU A 136 0.66 -7.38 -3.37
C LEU A 136 -0.46 -8.35 -3.72
N ALA A 137 -0.64 -8.66 -5.01
CA ALA A 137 -1.61 -9.67 -5.45
C ALA A 137 -1.31 -11.04 -4.83
N GLN A 138 -0.04 -11.47 -4.80
CA GLN A 138 0.37 -12.69 -4.11
C GLN A 138 0.09 -12.65 -2.60
N ARG A 139 0.17 -11.46 -1.97
CA ARG A 139 -0.14 -11.29 -0.55
C ARG A 139 -1.64 -11.29 -0.24
N LEU A 140 -2.52 -11.23 -1.24
CA LEU A 140 -3.93 -11.56 -1.05
C LEU A 140 -4.13 -13.04 -0.71
N PHE A 141 -3.18 -13.93 -1.03
CA PHE A 141 -3.23 -15.36 -0.70
C PHE A 141 -2.35 -15.72 0.50
N ASP A 142 -1.91 -14.74 1.28
CA ASP A 142 -1.05 -15.00 2.44
C ASP A 142 -1.79 -15.78 3.54
N ASP A 143 -1.13 -16.77 4.14
CA ASP A 143 -1.69 -17.57 5.23
C ASP A 143 -2.11 -16.71 6.43
N SER A 144 -1.44 -15.57 6.65
CA SER A 144 -1.74 -14.65 7.73
C SER A 144 -2.85 -13.67 7.33
N PRO A 145 -4.03 -13.70 8.00
CA PRO A 145 -5.09 -12.73 7.77
C PRO A 145 -4.62 -11.27 7.92
N GLN A 146 -3.70 -11.01 8.84
CA GLN A 146 -3.19 -9.66 9.05
C GLN A 146 -2.43 -9.10 7.84
N VAL A 147 -1.77 -9.97 7.06
CA VAL A 147 -1.09 -9.55 5.83
C VAL A 147 -2.12 -9.24 4.75
N ARG A 148 -3.13 -10.10 4.58
CA ARG A 148 -4.24 -9.88 3.64
C ARG A 148 -5.01 -8.59 3.95
N LYS A 149 -5.29 -8.35 5.24
CA LYS A 149 -5.91 -7.11 5.74
C LYS A 149 -5.08 -5.88 5.40
N ALA A 150 -3.75 -5.94 5.60
CA ALA A 150 -2.86 -4.84 5.26
C ALA A 150 -2.87 -4.53 3.75
N VAL A 151 -2.91 -5.56 2.89
CA VAL A 151 -3.05 -5.36 1.43
C VAL A 151 -4.36 -4.66 1.10
N ALA A 152 -5.49 -5.11 1.65
CA ALA A 152 -6.79 -4.49 1.42
C ALA A 152 -6.81 -3.00 1.84
N ALA A 153 -6.24 -2.69 3.00
CA ALA A 153 -6.12 -1.32 3.51
C ALA A 153 -5.25 -0.43 2.60
N VAL A 154 -4.08 -0.94 2.17
CA VAL A 154 -3.17 -0.19 1.27
C VAL A 154 -3.81 0.07 -0.08
N VAL A 155 -4.39 -0.95 -0.72
CA VAL A 155 -5.03 -0.82 -2.04
C VAL A 155 -6.23 0.12 -1.98
N GLY A 156 -7.08 0.00 -0.96
CA GLY A 156 -8.20 0.93 -0.75
C GLY A 156 -7.71 2.36 -0.51
N GLY A 157 -6.63 2.53 0.26
CA GLY A 157 -5.97 3.81 0.47
C GLY A 157 -5.50 4.45 -0.85
N TRP A 158 -4.90 3.67 -1.75
CA TRP A 158 -4.50 4.15 -3.08
C TRP A 158 -5.71 4.51 -3.96
N LEU A 159 -6.77 3.70 -3.94
CA LEU A 159 -8.02 3.97 -4.67
C LEU A 159 -8.75 5.25 -4.20
N LEU A 160 -8.48 5.72 -2.97
CA LEU A 160 -9.04 6.96 -2.43
C LEU A 160 -8.09 8.15 -2.62
N ASN A 161 -6.80 7.96 -2.35
CA ASN A 161 -5.91 9.09 -2.03
C ASN A 161 -4.67 9.20 -2.94
N MET A 162 -4.38 8.21 -3.78
CA MET A 162 -3.21 8.31 -4.66
C MET A 162 -3.45 9.36 -5.77
N ARG A 163 -2.44 10.21 -6.02
CA ARG A 163 -2.55 11.40 -6.89
C ARG A 163 -3.04 11.08 -8.31
N ASP A 164 -2.55 10.01 -8.92
CA ASP A 164 -2.92 9.56 -10.28
C ASP A 164 -3.74 8.25 -10.25
N ARG A 165 -4.58 8.07 -9.23
CA ARG A 165 -5.32 6.82 -9.02
C ARG A 165 -6.20 6.39 -10.20
N TYR A 166 -6.73 7.33 -10.98
CA TYR A 166 -7.60 7.04 -12.14
C TYR A 166 -6.87 6.18 -13.19
N SER A 167 -5.59 6.45 -13.43
CA SER A 167 -4.75 5.67 -14.35
C SER A 167 -4.58 4.21 -13.92
N TYR A 168 -4.73 3.93 -12.62
CA TYR A 168 -4.50 2.61 -12.04
C TYR A 168 -5.77 1.89 -11.56
N PHE A 169 -6.97 2.49 -11.69
CA PHE A 169 -8.23 1.87 -11.26
C PHE A 169 -8.42 0.45 -11.78
N HIS A 170 -8.21 0.21 -13.08
CA HIS A 170 -8.31 -1.13 -13.67
C HIS A 170 -7.38 -2.19 -13.04
N LYS A 171 -6.28 -1.80 -12.38
CA LYS A 171 -5.35 -2.69 -11.69
C LYS A 171 -5.66 -2.84 -10.20
N LEU A 172 -6.13 -1.75 -9.58
CA LEU A 172 -6.38 -1.70 -8.13
C LEU A 172 -7.76 -2.24 -7.73
N ILE A 173 -8.80 -2.00 -8.54
CA ILE A 173 -10.16 -2.48 -8.29
C ILE A 173 -10.20 -4.01 -8.09
N PRO A 174 -9.60 -4.85 -8.97
CA PRO A 174 -9.56 -6.30 -8.76
C PRO A 174 -8.97 -6.71 -7.41
N LEU A 175 -7.92 -6.03 -6.95
CA LEU A 175 -7.23 -6.37 -5.71
C LEU A 175 -8.11 -6.08 -4.48
N LEU A 176 -8.81 -4.95 -4.48
CA LEU A 176 -9.74 -4.61 -3.39
C LEU A 176 -10.97 -5.55 -3.41
N LEU A 177 -11.57 -5.77 -4.58
CA LEU A 177 -12.75 -6.64 -4.72
C LEU A 177 -12.44 -8.09 -4.33
N SER A 178 -11.25 -8.60 -4.64
CA SER A 178 -10.77 -9.92 -4.19
C SER A 178 -10.70 -10.06 -2.66
N SER A 179 -10.72 -8.96 -1.91
CA SER A 179 -10.73 -8.96 -0.44
C SER A 179 -12.15 -8.98 0.15
N THR A 180 -13.18 -8.68 -0.65
CA THR A 180 -14.59 -8.72 -0.21
C THR A 180 -15.12 -10.14 -0.03
N THR A 181 -14.43 -11.14 -0.59
CA THR A 181 -14.72 -12.57 -0.48
C THR A 181 -13.76 -13.29 0.47
N ASP A 182 -12.92 -12.56 1.22
CA ASP A 182 -11.97 -13.18 2.15
C ASP A 182 -12.69 -14.01 3.22
N GLU A 183 -12.05 -15.09 3.70
CA GLU A 183 -12.63 -15.97 4.72
C GLU A 183 -12.87 -15.25 6.05
N ILE A 184 -12.05 -14.24 6.37
CA ILE A 184 -12.14 -13.49 7.62
C ILE A 184 -13.16 -12.33 7.50
N PRO A 185 -14.23 -12.31 8.32
CA PRO A 185 -15.27 -11.28 8.23
C PRO A 185 -14.75 -9.84 8.34
N GLU A 186 -13.77 -9.61 9.21
CA GLU A 186 -13.15 -8.29 9.41
C GLU A 186 -12.54 -7.75 8.10
N ILE A 187 -11.91 -8.62 7.29
CA ILE A 187 -11.29 -8.23 6.03
C ILE A 187 -12.36 -7.93 4.99
N ARG A 188 -13.42 -8.75 4.91
CA ARG A 188 -14.56 -8.50 4.02
C ARG A 188 -15.22 -7.16 4.30
N LEU A 189 -15.47 -6.87 5.57
CA LEU A 189 -16.11 -5.62 6.01
C LEU A 189 -15.22 -4.41 5.70
N LEU A 190 -13.92 -4.50 5.99
CA LEU A 190 -12.96 -3.45 5.63
C LEU A 190 -12.95 -3.18 4.11
N ALA A 191 -12.87 -4.24 3.30
CA ALA A 191 -12.84 -4.10 1.85
C ALA A 191 -14.15 -3.54 1.28
N ALA A 192 -15.30 -3.98 1.81
CA ALA A 192 -16.61 -3.48 1.40
C ALA A 192 -16.81 -2.01 1.76
N ASP A 193 -16.39 -1.59 2.96
CA ASP A 193 -16.45 -0.19 3.39
C ASP A 193 -15.54 0.71 2.55
N LEU A 194 -14.28 0.30 2.33
CA LEU A 194 -13.36 1.00 1.43
C LEU A 194 -13.95 1.10 0.01
N TRP A 195 -14.55 0.03 -0.51
CA TRP A 195 -15.15 0.05 -1.84
C TRP A 195 -16.33 1.04 -1.94
N LYS A 196 -17.16 1.10 -0.90
CA LYS A 196 -18.25 2.08 -0.80
C LYS A 196 -17.71 3.51 -0.78
N GLN A 197 -16.67 3.78 0.00
CA GLN A 197 -16.01 5.09 0.05
C GLN A 197 -15.43 5.47 -1.31
N VAL A 198 -14.74 4.54 -1.99
CA VAL A 198 -14.15 4.76 -3.33
C VAL A 198 -15.24 5.11 -4.35
N GLY A 199 -16.36 4.39 -4.34
CA GLY A 199 -17.49 4.69 -5.21
C GLY A 199 -18.11 6.06 -4.92
N ALA A 200 -18.35 6.38 -3.65
CA ALA A 200 -18.92 7.67 -3.26
C ALA A 200 -18.00 8.85 -3.63
N GLN A 201 -16.70 8.70 -3.42
CA GLN A 201 -15.71 9.71 -3.81
C GLN A 201 -15.68 9.90 -5.33
N TRP A 202 -15.65 8.81 -6.10
CA TRP A 202 -15.66 8.90 -7.56
C TRP A 202 -16.96 9.55 -8.07
N GLU A 203 -18.11 9.21 -7.48
CA GLU A 203 -19.40 9.80 -7.83
C GLU A 203 -19.39 11.32 -7.63
N GLN A 204 -18.88 11.79 -6.49
CA GLN A 204 -18.73 13.21 -6.20
C GLN A 204 -17.79 13.92 -7.17
N GLU A 205 -16.68 13.26 -7.55
CA GLU A 205 -15.68 13.84 -8.46
C GLU A 205 -16.13 13.89 -9.92
N ASN A 206 -17.18 13.14 -10.29
CA ASN A 206 -17.64 12.99 -11.67
C ASN A 206 -19.14 13.32 -11.82
N GLU A 207 -19.72 14.10 -10.89
CA GLU A 207 -21.17 14.40 -10.84
C GLU A 207 -21.72 14.91 -12.18
N ASP A 208 -21.00 15.83 -12.82
CA ASP A 208 -21.40 16.41 -14.11
C ASP A 208 -21.48 15.37 -15.24
N ASP A 209 -20.62 14.35 -15.22
CA ASP A 209 -20.56 13.28 -16.24
C ASP A 209 -21.68 12.25 -16.09
N ILE A 210 -22.27 12.13 -14.90
CA ILE A 210 -23.21 11.06 -14.55
C ILE A 210 -24.57 11.57 -14.06
N LYS A 211 -24.84 12.87 -14.17
CA LYS A 211 -26.07 13.52 -13.69
C LYS A 211 -27.34 12.79 -14.09
N ASP A 212 -27.49 12.45 -15.38
CA ASP A 212 -28.67 11.69 -15.85
C ASP A 212 -28.78 10.32 -15.15
N LYS A 213 -27.66 9.66 -14.88
CA LYS A 213 -27.65 8.37 -14.18
C LYS A 213 -28.01 8.54 -12.70
N MET A 214 -27.61 9.64 -12.06
CA MET A 214 -27.99 9.97 -10.69
C MET A 214 -29.50 10.23 -10.58
N ASP A 215 -30.10 10.87 -11.58
CA ASP A 215 -31.53 11.18 -11.57
C ASP A 215 -32.40 9.93 -11.84
N PHE A 216 -31.92 8.97 -12.65
CA PHE A 216 -32.77 7.88 -13.17
C PHE A 216 -32.36 6.45 -12.78
N LEU A 217 -31.15 6.18 -12.29
CA LEU A 217 -30.63 4.80 -12.11
C LEU A 217 -30.38 4.38 -10.64
N LEU A 218 -31.00 5.07 -9.68
CA LEU A 218 -30.87 4.76 -8.25
C LEU A 218 -31.68 3.52 -7.85
N THR A 219 -32.89 3.34 -8.41
CA THR A 219 -33.76 2.21 -8.08
C THR A 219 -33.15 0.88 -8.57
N PRO A 220 -33.11 -0.17 -7.73
CA PRO A 220 -32.70 -1.50 -8.16
C PRO A 220 -33.58 -2.03 -9.32
N PRO A 221 -33.01 -2.80 -10.27
CA PRO A 221 -33.79 -3.48 -11.29
C PRO A 221 -34.82 -4.44 -10.67
N LEU A 222 -35.91 -4.71 -11.39
CA LEU A 222 -37.02 -5.57 -10.93
C LEU A 222 -36.58 -6.95 -10.40
N HIS A 223 -35.53 -7.53 -11.00
CA HIS A 223 -35.01 -8.85 -10.65
C HIS A 223 -33.70 -8.79 -9.83
N TYR A 224 -33.46 -7.69 -9.10
CA TYR A 224 -32.31 -7.63 -8.20
C TYR A 224 -32.46 -8.66 -7.06
N PRO A 225 -31.42 -9.43 -6.72
CA PRO A 225 -31.53 -10.49 -5.71
C PRO A 225 -32.02 -9.98 -4.35
N PRO A 226 -32.96 -10.68 -3.68
CA PRO A 226 -33.44 -10.28 -2.37
C PRO A 226 -32.33 -10.44 -1.32
N GLY A 227 -32.21 -9.47 -0.40
CA GLY A 227 -31.24 -9.52 0.70
C GLY A 227 -29.80 -9.18 0.33
N VAL A 228 -29.53 -8.76 -0.92
CA VAL A 228 -28.22 -8.30 -1.37
C VAL A 228 -28.21 -6.78 -1.46
N GLU A 229 -27.24 -6.12 -0.82
CA GLU A 229 -27.05 -4.68 -0.95
C GLU A 229 -26.51 -4.35 -2.34
N ARG A 230 -27.20 -3.45 -3.05
CA ARG A 230 -26.74 -2.99 -4.37
C ARG A 230 -25.59 -2.00 -4.19
N PRO A 231 -24.43 -2.20 -4.85
CA PRO A 231 -23.36 -1.21 -4.82
C PRO A 231 -23.83 0.17 -5.32
N GLY A 232 -23.28 1.23 -4.73
CA GLY A 232 -23.54 2.63 -5.10
C GLY A 232 -23.26 2.90 -6.58
N LEU A 233 -23.80 3.99 -7.12
CA LEU A 233 -23.67 4.31 -8.54
C LEU A 233 -22.19 4.45 -8.94
N GLY A 234 -21.38 5.18 -8.17
CA GLY A 234 -19.94 5.30 -8.46
C GLY A 234 -19.19 3.95 -8.48
N CYS A 235 -19.48 3.03 -7.56
CA CYS A 235 -18.92 1.67 -7.60
C CYS A 235 -19.25 0.95 -8.91
N ARG A 236 -20.52 1.04 -9.34
CA ARG A 236 -21.00 0.39 -10.57
C ARG A 236 -20.34 1.01 -11.81
N GLU A 237 -20.25 2.33 -11.87
CA GLU A 237 -19.61 3.04 -12.98
C GLU A 237 -18.12 2.74 -13.06
N LEU A 238 -17.41 2.66 -11.93
CA LEU A 238 -16.01 2.25 -11.89
C LEU A 238 -15.79 0.86 -12.49
N VAL A 239 -16.66 -0.11 -12.18
CA VAL A 239 -16.57 -1.46 -12.78
C VAL A 239 -16.89 -1.41 -14.27
N VAL A 240 -17.97 -0.73 -14.68
CA VAL A 240 -18.41 -0.64 -16.08
C VAL A 240 -17.34 0.03 -16.96
N ARG A 241 -16.78 1.17 -16.51
CA ARG A 241 -15.75 1.92 -17.24
C ARG A 241 -14.44 1.14 -17.39
N ASN A 242 -14.15 0.22 -16.48
CA ASN A 242 -12.94 -0.61 -16.52
C ASN A 242 -13.20 -2.03 -17.06
N LEU A 243 -14.45 -2.38 -17.40
CA LEU A 243 -14.87 -3.75 -17.73
C LEU A 243 -14.03 -4.39 -18.83
N GLY A 244 -13.70 -3.65 -19.89
CA GLY A 244 -12.89 -4.17 -21.00
C GLY A 244 -11.49 -4.61 -20.61
N ARG A 245 -10.91 -4.06 -19.53
CA ARG A 245 -9.61 -4.48 -18.98
C ARG A 245 -9.75 -5.55 -17.90
N LEU A 246 -10.86 -5.54 -17.16
CA LEU A 246 -11.14 -6.50 -16.10
C LEU A 246 -11.50 -7.89 -16.65
N VAL A 247 -12.34 -7.95 -17.68
CA VAL A 247 -12.89 -9.22 -18.21
C VAL A 247 -11.80 -10.18 -18.69
N PRO A 248 -10.78 -9.78 -19.46
CA PRO A 248 -9.73 -10.71 -19.88
C PRO A 248 -8.95 -11.31 -18.70
N ALA A 249 -8.64 -10.49 -17.69
CA ALA A 249 -7.93 -10.94 -16.49
C ALA A 249 -8.77 -11.92 -15.66
N ILE A 250 -10.04 -11.57 -15.39
CA ILE A 250 -10.97 -12.44 -14.67
C ILE A 250 -11.19 -13.75 -15.44
N SER A 251 -11.35 -13.67 -16.77
CA SER A 251 -11.53 -14.86 -17.60
C SER A 251 -10.33 -15.80 -17.52
N HIS A 252 -9.11 -15.26 -17.46
CA HIS A 252 -7.91 -16.05 -17.27
C HIS A 252 -7.93 -16.74 -15.89
N ASP A 253 -8.17 -15.97 -14.83
CA ASP A 253 -8.12 -16.43 -13.44
C ASP A 253 -9.19 -17.49 -13.12
N VAL A 254 -10.40 -17.37 -13.67
CA VAL A 254 -11.48 -18.36 -13.51
C VAL A 254 -11.14 -19.69 -14.21
N THR A 255 -10.30 -19.64 -15.24
CA THR A 255 -9.79 -20.83 -15.95
C THR A 255 -8.42 -21.28 -15.47
N ASP A 256 -7.84 -20.62 -14.47
CA ASP A 256 -6.50 -20.92 -13.98
C ASP A 256 -6.45 -22.34 -13.38
N TRP A 257 -5.34 -23.04 -13.58
CA TRP A 257 -5.16 -24.38 -13.06
C TRP A 257 -5.08 -24.39 -11.52
N LEU A 258 -4.61 -23.29 -10.91
CA LEU A 258 -4.55 -23.09 -9.47
C LEU A 258 -5.95 -22.89 -8.87
N VAL A 259 -6.37 -23.83 -8.02
CA VAL A 259 -7.66 -23.77 -7.29
C VAL A 259 -7.82 -22.48 -6.47
N PRO A 260 -6.79 -21.99 -5.73
CA PRO A 260 -6.93 -20.76 -4.96
C PRO A 260 -7.26 -19.53 -5.83
N THR A 261 -6.64 -19.43 -7.00
CA THR A 261 -6.87 -18.34 -7.97
C THR A 261 -8.32 -18.35 -8.47
N ARG A 262 -8.83 -19.53 -8.84
CA ARG A 262 -10.22 -19.70 -9.26
C ARG A 262 -11.20 -19.33 -8.15
N GLY A 263 -10.97 -19.78 -6.92
CA GLY A 263 -11.87 -19.56 -5.80
C GLY A 263 -12.07 -18.09 -5.40
N ARG A 264 -11.11 -17.21 -5.69
CA ARG A 264 -11.26 -15.76 -5.42
C ARG A 264 -11.93 -14.98 -6.55
N THR A 265 -11.94 -15.53 -7.75
CA THR A 265 -12.51 -14.88 -8.95
C THR A 265 -13.89 -15.42 -9.34
N SER A 266 -14.36 -16.48 -8.67
CA SER A 266 -15.72 -17.03 -8.78
C SER A 266 -16.64 -16.50 -7.69
#